data_AF-A0A7C1GY44-F1
#
_entry.id   AF-A0A7C1GY44-F1
#
_cell.length_a   1.000
_cell.length_b   1.000
_cell.length_c   1.000
_cell.angle_alpha   90.00
_cell.angle_beta   90.00
_cell.angle_gamma   90.00
#
_symmetry.space_group_name_H-M   'P 1'
#
loop_
_entity.id
_entity.type
_entity.pdbx_description
1 polymer ?
#
loop_
_entity_poly.entity_id
_entity_poly.type
_entity_poly.pdbx_seq_one_letter_code
_entity_poly.pdbx_strand_id
1 'polypeptide(L)'
;MASSLYGEPRPTYDIDIIINCSPVQLKNFVQSFPQDRFYADIEMANDAFQNRSMFNIIDLESGWKADFIILKSDDFSQTEFSRKKQYKILGLELSVMSAEDTILSKLLWSKMGESERQFRDALGVFILQKQKLDIEYLTSWAKKLEIDQLFGKMIEQANKLDE
;
A
#
# COMPACT_ATOMS: atom_id res chain seq x y z
N MET A 1 -0.30 -6.79 -7.02
CA MET A 1 -1.05 -7.38 -8.15
C MET A 1 -0.19 -7.72 -9.39
N ALA A 2 1.11 -7.37 -9.48
CA ALA A 2 1.99 -7.79 -10.59
C ALA A 2 2.84 -9.05 -10.29
N SER A 3 3.14 -9.34 -9.02
CA SER A 3 3.95 -10.51 -8.61
C SER A 3 3.27 -11.88 -8.83
N SER A 4 1.98 -11.92 -9.18
CA SER A 4 1.22 -13.18 -9.32
C SER A 4 1.50 -13.92 -10.64
N LEU A 5 2.31 -13.38 -11.55
CA LEU A 5 2.53 -13.98 -12.87
C LEU A 5 3.76 -14.91 -12.96
N TYR A 6 4.69 -14.90 -11.98
CA TYR A 6 6.02 -15.58 -12.12
C TYR A 6 6.58 -16.26 -10.84
N GLY A 7 5.77 -16.62 -9.84
CA GLY A 7 6.23 -17.28 -8.60
C GLY A 7 5.31 -18.41 -8.12
N GLU A 8 5.70 -19.11 -7.04
CA GLU A 8 4.81 -20.11 -6.40
C GLU A 8 3.45 -19.47 -6.07
N PRO A 9 2.34 -20.04 -6.56
CA PRO A 9 1.02 -19.48 -6.37
C PRO A 9 0.59 -19.66 -4.91
N ARG A 10 0.74 -18.60 -4.13
CA ARG A 10 -0.08 -18.38 -2.93
C ARG A 10 -1.00 -17.20 -3.18
N PRO A 11 -2.33 -17.37 -3.23
CA PRO A 11 -3.21 -16.22 -3.14
C PRO A 11 -2.95 -15.55 -1.79
N THR A 12 -2.34 -14.37 -1.82
CA THR A 12 -2.38 -13.48 -0.66
C THR A 12 -3.72 -12.79 -0.80
N TYR A 13 -4.71 -13.26 -0.03
CA TYR A 13 -6.05 -12.69 0.05
C TYR A 13 -6.03 -11.42 0.91
N ASP A 14 -5.05 -10.55 0.64
CA ASP A 14 -4.73 -9.39 1.46
C ASP A 14 -5.08 -8.11 0.67
N ILE A 15 -5.84 -7.22 1.30
CA ILE A 15 -6.19 -5.91 0.76
C ILE A 15 -5.65 -4.84 1.72
N ASP A 16 -4.76 -3.99 1.24
CA ASP A 16 -4.26 -2.84 2.01
C ASP A 16 -5.14 -1.60 1.78
N ILE A 17 -5.63 -0.97 2.86
CA ILE A 17 -6.50 0.20 2.80
C ILE A 17 -5.96 1.28 3.74
N ILE A 18 -5.59 2.44 3.18
CA ILE A 18 -5.23 3.62 3.98
C ILE A 18 -6.51 4.37 4.36
N ILE A 19 -6.71 4.62 5.66
CA ILE A 19 -7.89 5.31 6.17
C ILE A 19 -7.54 6.59 6.93
N ASN A 20 -8.35 7.63 6.72
CA ASN A 20 -8.36 8.84 7.53
C ASN A 20 -9.77 8.98 8.13
N CYS A 21 -9.88 8.76 9.43
CA CYS A 21 -11.16 8.75 10.14
C CYS A 21 -11.03 9.41 11.51
N SER A 22 -12.17 9.80 12.09
CA SER A 22 -12.26 10.14 13.51
C SER A 22 -12.42 8.87 14.36
N PRO A 23 -12.14 8.92 15.68
CA PRO A 23 -12.36 7.78 16.58
C PRO A 23 -13.80 7.24 16.53
N VAL A 24 -14.79 8.12 16.37
CA VAL A 24 -16.21 7.73 16.25
C VAL A 24 -16.47 6.99 14.95
N GLN A 25 -15.92 7.47 13.83
CA GLN A 25 -16.05 6.78 12.54
C GLN A 25 -15.36 5.43 12.55
N LEU A 26 -14.17 5.32 13.14
CA LEU A 26 -13.44 4.06 13.25
C LEU A 26 -14.26 3.03 14.05
N LYS A 27 -14.79 3.45 15.20
CA LYS A 27 -15.64 2.60 16.03
C LYS A 27 -16.86 2.11 15.26
N ASN A 28 -17.59 3.03 14.62
CA ASN A 28 -18.78 2.67 13.83
C ASN A 28 -18.43 1.72 12.68
N PHE A 29 -17.29 1.94 12.02
CA PHE A 29 -16.81 1.09 10.94
C PHE A 29 -16.53 -0.33 11.44
N VAL A 30 -15.71 -0.49 12.47
CA VAL A 30 -15.35 -1.81 13.01
C VAL A 30 -16.58 -2.54 13.55
N GLN A 31 -17.49 -1.83 14.23
CA GLN A 31 -18.73 -2.41 14.76
C GLN A 31 -19.78 -2.74 13.69
N SER A 32 -19.61 -2.28 12.45
CA SER A 32 -20.52 -2.62 11.34
C SER A 32 -20.30 -4.04 10.80
N PHE A 33 -19.20 -4.69 11.16
CA PHE A 33 -18.88 -6.05 10.74
C PHE A 33 -19.55 -7.09 11.65
N PRO A 34 -20.38 -8.01 11.10
CA PRO A 34 -20.97 -9.10 11.87
C PRO A 34 -19.91 -10.04 12.45
N GLN A 35 -19.90 -10.21 13.78
CA GLN A 35 -18.88 -10.98 14.52
C GLN A 35 -18.92 -12.49 14.21
N ASP A 36 -20.04 -12.99 13.72
CA ASP A 36 -20.20 -14.39 13.28
C ASP A 36 -19.51 -14.68 11.94
N ARG A 37 -19.22 -13.64 11.16
CA ARG A 37 -18.56 -13.74 9.86
C ARG A 37 -17.16 -13.13 9.84
N PHE A 38 -16.92 -12.07 10.62
CA PHE A 38 -15.68 -11.31 10.58
C PHE A 38 -14.99 -11.26 11.94
N TYR A 39 -13.67 -11.47 11.94
CA TYR A 39 -12.82 -11.02 13.03
C TYR A 39 -12.54 -9.53 12.85
N ALA A 40 -13.07 -8.71 13.76
CA ALA A 40 -12.91 -7.27 13.78
C ALA A 40 -12.80 -6.79 15.24
N ASP A 41 -11.57 -6.48 15.68
CA ASP A 41 -11.27 -6.11 17.06
C ASP A 41 -11.17 -4.59 17.23
N ILE A 42 -12.09 -4.03 18.03
CA ILE A 42 -12.14 -2.59 18.29
C ILE A 42 -11.00 -2.10 19.19
N GLU A 43 -10.48 -2.93 20.09
CA GLU A 43 -9.35 -2.56 20.94
C GLU A 43 -8.09 -2.46 20.10
N MET A 44 -7.86 -3.44 19.21
CA MET A 44 -6.76 -3.42 18.24
C MET A 44 -6.87 -2.21 17.28
N ALA A 45 -8.06 -1.92 16.77
CA ALA A 45 -8.27 -0.76 15.91
C ALA A 45 -8.01 0.56 16.63
N ASN A 46 -8.43 0.69 17.90
CA ASN A 46 -8.16 1.89 18.70
C ASN A 46 -6.67 2.05 19.00
N ASP A 47 -5.97 0.98 19.37
CA ASP A 47 -4.51 1.01 19.56
C ASP A 47 -3.82 1.47 18.27
N ALA A 48 -4.21 0.89 17.13
CA ALA A 48 -3.67 1.28 15.84
C ALA A 48 -3.93 2.75 15.50
N PHE A 49 -5.10 3.27 15.85
CA PHE A 49 -5.45 4.67 15.69
C PHE A 49 -4.55 5.60 16.51
N GLN A 50 -4.33 5.28 17.79
CA GLN A 50 -3.48 6.08 18.67
C GLN A 50 -2.02 6.06 18.21
N ASN A 51 -1.53 4.89 17.82
CA ASN A 51 -0.14 4.67 17.44
C ASN A 51 0.16 4.97 15.97
N ARG A 52 -0.85 5.40 15.18
CA ARG A 52 -0.75 5.59 13.72
C ARG A 52 -0.14 4.38 13.02
N SER A 53 -0.56 3.18 13.46
CA SER A 53 -0.12 1.90 12.93
C SER A 53 -1.23 1.29 12.05
N MET A 54 -1.39 -0.03 12.10
CA MET A 54 -2.36 -0.76 11.29
C MET A 54 -3.09 -1.79 12.14
N PHE A 55 -4.32 -2.10 11.73
CA PHE A 55 -5.10 -3.23 12.25
C PHE A 55 -5.65 -4.03 11.07
N ASN A 56 -6.24 -5.19 11.32
CA ASN A 56 -6.84 -5.98 10.27
C ASN A 56 -8.29 -6.38 10.58
N ILE A 57 -9.03 -6.68 9.52
CA ILE A 57 -10.32 -7.36 9.59
C ILE A 57 -10.22 -8.59 8.70
N ILE A 58 -10.68 -9.73 9.21
CA ILE A 58 -10.58 -11.02 8.50
C ILE A 58 -12.00 -11.57 8.30
N ASP A 59 -12.36 -11.91 7.07
CA ASP A 59 -13.53 -12.71 6.75
C ASP A 59 -13.23 -14.17 7.11
N LEU A 60 -13.91 -14.70 8.12
CA LEU A 60 -13.64 -16.02 8.70
C LEU A 60 -14.10 -17.18 7.81
N GLU A 61 -15.02 -16.93 6.89
CA GLU A 61 -15.52 -17.95 5.96
C GLU A 61 -14.54 -18.16 4.80
N SER A 62 -14.06 -17.04 4.24
CA SER A 62 -13.23 -17.05 3.03
C SER A 62 -11.73 -16.97 3.32
N GLY A 63 -11.33 -16.53 4.51
CA GLY A 63 -9.94 -16.29 4.90
C GLY A 63 -9.34 -15.01 4.31
N TRP A 64 -10.15 -14.15 3.66
CA TRP A 64 -9.68 -12.85 3.18
C TRP A 64 -9.38 -11.91 4.33
N LYS A 65 -8.27 -11.19 4.23
CA LYS A 65 -7.82 -10.20 5.20
C LYS A 65 -7.74 -8.83 4.55
N ALA A 66 -8.26 -7.83 5.24
CA ALA A 66 -8.05 -6.43 4.91
C ALA A 66 -7.19 -5.79 6.00
N ASP A 67 -6.04 -5.28 5.61
CA ASP A 67 -5.12 -4.52 6.44
C ASP A 67 -5.48 -3.02 6.34
N PHE A 68 -5.93 -2.43 7.44
CA PHE A 68 -6.29 -1.02 7.55
C PHE A 68 -5.13 -0.24 8.15
N ILE A 69 -4.54 0.64 7.36
CA ILE A 69 -3.40 1.48 7.73
C ILE A 69 -3.92 2.86 8.09
N ILE A 70 -3.65 3.32 9.31
CA ILE A 70 -4.04 4.64 9.74
C ILE A 70 -3.15 5.67 9.05
N LEU A 71 -3.76 6.64 8.37
CA LEU A 71 -3.05 7.73 7.71
C LEU A 71 -2.11 8.42 8.71
N LYS A 72 -0.81 8.39 8.43
CA LYS A 72 0.22 9.03 9.23
C LYS A 72 0.27 10.53 8.95
N SER A 73 0.79 11.29 9.90
CA SER A 73 0.89 12.74 9.81
C SER A 73 2.14 13.25 9.09
N ASP A 74 3.03 12.36 8.62
CA ASP A 74 4.21 12.76 7.86
C ASP A 74 3.85 13.27 6.46
N ASP A 75 4.73 14.13 5.93
CA ASP A 75 4.51 14.83 4.66
C ASP A 75 4.25 13.88 3.48
N PHE A 76 4.94 12.74 3.45
CA PHE A 76 4.78 11.78 2.36
C PHE A 76 3.40 11.12 2.41
N SER A 77 3.02 10.60 3.59
CA SER A 77 1.71 9.95 3.79
C SER A 77 0.55 10.89 3.46
N GLN A 78 0.64 12.17 3.86
CA GLN A 78 -0.36 13.18 3.50
C GLN A 78 -0.40 13.47 2.00
N THR A 79 0.78 13.54 1.38
CA THR A 79 0.91 13.79 -0.06
C THR A 79 0.34 12.64 -0.89
N GLU A 80 0.72 11.40 -0.62
CA GLU A 80 0.21 10.22 -1.35
C GLU A 80 -1.31 10.10 -1.22
N PHE A 81 -1.85 10.36 -0.02
CA PHE A 81 -3.28 10.27 0.23
C PHE A 81 -4.07 11.36 -0.50
N SER A 82 -3.49 12.54 -0.67
CA SER A 82 -4.10 13.64 -1.43
C SER A 82 -4.08 13.39 -2.95
N ARG A 83 -3.10 12.62 -3.44
CA ARG A 83 -2.87 12.33 -4.87
C ARG A 83 -3.58 11.08 -5.38
N LYS A 84 -4.36 10.40 -4.52
CA LYS A 84 -5.16 9.23 -4.93
C LYS A 84 -6.08 9.56 -6.10
N LYS A 85 -6.19 8.62 -7.04
CA LYS A 85 -6.99 8.74 -8.26
C LYS A 85 -8.24 7.88 -8.15
N GLN A 86 -9.36 8.37 -8.69
CA GLN A 86 -10.60 7.60 -8.73
C GLN A 86 -10.61 6.69 -9.96
N TYR A 87 -10.97 5.43 -9.74
CA TYR A 87 -11.13 4.41 -10.78
C TYR A 87 -12.46 3.71 -10.62
N LYS A 88 -13.07 3.32 -11.75
CA LYS A 88 -14.22 2.42 -11.75
C LYS A 88 -13.73 1.00 -12.01
N ILE A 89 -13.76 0.15 -10.99
CA ILE A 89 -13.29 -1.23 -11.05
C ILE A 89 -14.44 -2.14 -10.68
N LEU A 90 -14.81 -3.08 -11.56
CA LEU A 90 -15.93 -4.01 -11.36
C LEU A 90 -17.25 -3.31 -10.98
N GLY A 91 -17.48 -2.09 -11.50
CA GLY A 91 -18.67 -1.28 -11.21
C GLY A 91 -18.58 -0.42 -9.94
N LEU A 92 -17.54 -0.59 -9.12
CA LEU A 92 -17.30 0.19 -7.90
C LEU A 92 -16.39 1.38 -8.18
N GLU A 93 -16.65 2.52 -7.54
CA GLU A 93 -15.74 3.65 -7.52
C GLU A 93 -14.73 3.48 -6.39
N LEU A 94 -13.46 3.33 -6.75
CA LEU A 94 -12.35 3.09 -5.83
C LEU A 94 -11.32 4.20 -5.96
N SER A 95 -10.86 4.70 -4.82
CA SER A 95 -9.68 5.56 -4.77
C SER A 95 -8.43 4.71 -4.66
N VAL A 96 -7.54 4.83 -5.64
CA VAL A 96 -6.29 4.06 -5.73
C VAL A 96 -5.12 5.02 -5.71
N MET A 97 -4.04 4.64 -5.02
CA MET A 97 -2.79 5.40 -5.02
C MET A 97 -2.23 5.56 -6.43
N SER A 98 -1.48 6.64 -6.65
CA SER A 98 -0.76 6.82 -7.92
C SER A 98 0.31 5.73 -8.10
N ALA A 99 0.76 5.54 -9.33
CA ALA A 99 1.83 4.57 -9.60
C ALA A 99 3.14 5.01 -8.92
N GLU A 100 3.42 6.31 -8.94
CA GLU A 100 4.58 6.92 -8.30
C GLU A 100 4.57 6.69 -6.79
N ASP A 101 3.46 6.99 -6.14
CA ASP A 101 3.33 6.83 -4.69
C ASP A 101 3.37 5.35 -4.30
N THR A 102 2.77 4.46 -5.11
CA THR A 102 2.86 3.00 -4.90
C THR A 102 4.31 2.50 -4.93
N ILE A 103 5.13 3.01 -5.84
CA ILE A 103 6.56 2.67 -5.93
C ILE A 103 7.29 3.13 -4.65
N LEU A 104 7.11 4.39 -4.26
CA LEU A 104 7.77 4.97 -3.08
C LEU A 104 7.40 4.23 -1.79
N SER A 105 6.12 3.92 -1.58
CA SER A 105 5.64 3.24 -0.37
C SER A 105 6.16 1.81 -0.29
N LYS A 106 6.25 1.11 -1.44
CA LYS A 106 6.86 -0.22 -1.48
C LYS A 106 8.37 -0.21 -1.22
N LEU A 107 9.10 0.77 -1.75
CA LEU A 107 10.53 0.93 -1.45
C LEU A 107 10.77 1.28 0.02
N LEU A 108 9.92 2.11 0.63
CA LEU A 108 9.93 2.38 2.08
C LEU A 108 9.73 1.10 2.90
N TRP A 109 8.74 0.28 2.53
CA TRP A 109 8.51 -1.02 3.20
C TRP A 109 9.68 -1.99 2.99
N SER A 110 10.29 -1.99 1.80
CA SER A 110 11.50 -2.75 1.54
C SER A 110 12.66 -2.31 2.44
N LYS A 111 12.82 -1.01 2.71
CA LYS A 111 13.84 -0.48 3.63
C LYS A 111 13.58 -0.90 5.08
N MET A 112 12.32 -0.89 5.52
CA MET A 112 11.96 -1.21 6.91
C MET A 112 12.05 -2.70 7.25
N GLY A 113 11.76 -3.59 6.30
CA GLY A 113 11.70 -5.04 6.53
C GLY A 113 12.67 -5.88 5.68
N GLU A 114 13.64 -5.25 5.02
CA GLU A 114 14.56 -5.90 4.04
C GLU A 114 13.83 -6.81 3.04
N SER A 115 12.66 -6.36 2.58
CA SER A 115 11.75 -7.21 1.80
C SER A 115 12.01 -7.12 0.30
N GLU A 116 12.75 -8.11 -0.22
CA GLU A 116 12.93 -8.34 -1.67
C GLU A 116 11.60 -8.38 -2.44
N ARG A 117 10.52 -8.86 -1.80
CA ARG A 117 9.19 -8.88 -2.42
C ARG A 117 8.68 -7.47 -2.69
N GLN A 118 8.78 -6.56 -1.73
CA GLN A 118 8.30 -5.19 -1.91
C GLN A 118 9.13 -4.45 -2.96
N PHE A 119 10.44 -4.69 -2.98
CA PHE A 119 11.32 -4.17 -4.02
C PHE A 119 10.90 -4.65 -5.42
N ARG A 120 10.68 -5.96 -5.60
CA ARG A 120 10.24 -6.53 -6.90
C ARG A 120 8.88 -6.00 -7.35
N ASP A 121 7.94 -5.83 -6.43
CA ASP A 121 6.65 -5.22 -6.75
C ASP A 121 6.82 -3.76 -7.22
N ALA A 122 7.67 -2.96 -6.55
CA ALA A 122 7.97 -1.59 -6.96
C ALA A 122 8.60 -1.57 -8.37
N LEU A 123 9.57 -2.46 -8.62
CA LEU A 123 10.20 -2.62 -9.93
C LEU A 123 9.18 -2.97 -11.02
N GLY A 124 8.25 -3.89 -10.74
CA GLY A 124 7.20 -4.27 -11.69
C GLY A 124 6.28 -3.11 -12.05
N VAL A 125 5.87 -2.30 -11.06
CA VAL A 125 5.07 -1.08 -11.31
C VAL A 125 5.88 -0.08 -12.13
N PHE A 126 7.16 0.12 -11.80
CA PHE A 126 8.05 1.03 -12.52
C PHE A 126 8.16 0.67 -14.00
N ILE A 127 8.45 -0.59 -14.32
CA ILE A 127 8.60 -1.07 -15.70
C ILE A 127 7.30 -0.87 -16.49
N LEU A 128 6.16 -1.30 -15.93
CA LEU A 128 4.87 -1.24 -16.61
C LEU A 128 4.38 0.19 -16.86
N GLN A 129 4.78 1.15 -16.02
CA GLN A 129 4.33 2.55 -16.11
C GLN A 129 5.41 3.51 -16.61
N LYS A 130 6.62 3.02 -16.96
CA LYS A 130 7.83 3.83 -17.25
C LYS A 130 7.58 5.10 -18.06
N GLN A 131 6.78 5.01 -19.12
CA GLN A 131 6.50 6.14 -20.02
C GLN A 131 5.58 7.23 -19.45
N LYS A 132 4.85 6.93 -18.37
CA LYS A 132 3.85 7.82 -17.74
C LYS A 132 4.29 8.33 -16.37
N LEU A 133 5.37 7.78 -15.83
CA LEU A 133 5.85 8.13 -14.49
C LEU A 133 6.51 9.50 -14.47
N ASP A 134 6.18 10.29 -13.45
CA ASP A 134 6.93 11.48 -13.10
C ASP A 134 8.23 11.10 -12.36
N ILE A 135 9.32 10.99 -13.12
CA ILE A 135 10.64 10.62 -12.59
C ILE A 135 11.22 11.70 -11.67
N GLU A 136 10.92 12.97 -11.93
CA GLU A 136 11.39 14.08 -11.09
C GLU A 136 10.74 14.01 -9.70
N TYR A 137 9.42 13.76 -9.67
CA TYR A 137 8.68 13.52 -8.44
C TYR A 137 9.26 12.34 -7.66
N LEU A 138 9.41 11.18 -8.31
CA LEU A 138 9.98 9.97 -7.69
C LEU A 138 11.38 10.23 -7.11
N THR A 139 12.26 10.89 -7.88
CA THR A 139 13.62 11.22 -7.45
C THR A 139 13.63 12.17 -6.25
N SER A 140 12.77 13.20 -6.27
CA SER A 140 12.68 14.18 -5.20
C SER A 140 12.22 13.55 -3.88
N TRP A 141 11.20 12.69 -3.93
CA TRP A 141 10.70 11.98 -2.76
C TRP A 141 11.63 10.88 -2.29
N ALA A 142 12.25 10.13 -3.19
CA ALA A 142 13.21 9.10 -2.81
C ALA A 142 14.35 9.68 -1.97
N LYS A 143 14.82 10.89 -2.28
CA LYS A 143 15.80 11.62 -1.46
C LYS A 143 15.24 12.03 -0.10
N LYS A 144 14.06 12.65 -0.07
CA LYS A 144 13.41 13.08 1.20
C LYS A 144 13.12 11.92 2.14
N LEU A 145 12.82 10.75 1.59
CA LEU A 145 12.53 9.51 2.30
C LEU A 145 13.79 8.68 2.60
N GLU A 146 14.96 9.14 2.17
CA GLU A 146 16.25 8.44 2.32
C GLU A 146 16.22 7.00 1.76
N ILE A 147 15.56 6.84 0.60
CA ILE A 147 15.48 5.59 -0.17
C ILE A 147 16.10 5.75 -1.56
N ASP A 148 16.86 6.82 -1.79
CA ASP A 148 17.48 7.17 -3.07
C ASP A 148 18.40 6.06 -3.59
N GLN A 149 19.14 5.39 -2.70
CA GLN A 149 19.97 4.24 -3.08
C GLN A 149 19.12 3.05 -3.56
N LEU A 150 18.00 2.75 -2.91
CA LEU A 150 17.09 1.68 -3.33
C LEU A 150 16.39 2.04 -4.65
N PHE A 151 15.97 3.29 -4.79
CA PHE A 151 15.38 3.79 -6.03
C PHE A 151 16.37 3.72 -7.20
N GLY A 152 17.64 4.10 -6.99
CA GLY A 152 18.70 3.98 -7.99
C GLY A 152 18.93 2.53 -8.42
N LYS A 153 19.04 1.60 -7.45
CA LYS A 153 19.14 0.16 -7.73
C LYS A 153 17.97 -0.36 -8.57
N MET A 154 16.75 0.10 -8.29
CA MET A 154 15.56 -0.29 -9.05
C MET A 154 15.62 0.20 -10.49
N ILE A 155 16.05 1.44 -10.73
CA ILE A 155 16.24 1.99 -12.09
C ILE A 155 17.31 1.20 -12.85
N GLU A 156 18.44 0.90 -12.23
CA GLU A 156 19.51 0.10 -12.84
C GLU A 156 19.02 -1.29 -13.25
N GLN A 157 18.23 -1.95 -12.40
CA GLN A 157 17.64 -3.24 -12.73
C GLN A 157 16.59 -3.14 -13.84
N ALA A 158 15.77 -2.08 -13.85
CA ALA A 158 14.79 -1.87 -14.91
C ALA A 158 15.46 -1.70 -16.28
N ASN A 159 16.58 -0.97 -16.36
CA ASN A 159 17.28 -0.75 -17.62
C ASN A 159 17.94 -2.03 -18.16
N LYS A 160 18.45 -2.91 -17.29
CA LYS A 160 19.02 -4.21 -17.70
C LYS A 160 17.99 -5.19 -18.29
N LEU A 161 16.70 -4.97 -18.02
CA LEU A 161 15.61 -5.80 -18.55
C LEU A 161 15.09 -5.29 -19.91
N ASP A 162 15.48 -4.07 -20.30
CA ASP A 162 15.16 -3.48 -21.60
C ASP A 162 16.23 -3.77 -22.67
N GLU A 163 17.38 -4.35 -22.28
CA GLU A 163 18.49 -4.82 -23.14
C GLU A 163 18.30 -6.27 -23.60
#